data_AF-A0A2P7SIK0-F1
#
_entry.id   AF-A0A2P7SIK0-F1
#
_cell.length_a   1.000
_cell.length_b   1.000
_cell.length_c   1.000
_cell.angle_alpha   90.00
_cell.angle_beta   90.00
_cell.angle_gamma   90.00
#
_symmetry.space_group_name_H-M   'P 1'
#
loop_
_entity.id
_entity.type
_entity.pdbx_description
1 polymer ?
#
loop_
_entity_poly.entity_id
_entity_poly.type
_entity_poly.pdbx_seq_one_letter_code
_entity_poly.pdbx_strand_id
1 'polypeptide(L)' 'MSTAQRPAPEVKQTAKRRTEGRAEDRATLEEQLQEGLEDTFPGSDPVSVIVTAIPGRPKQLRQ' A
#
# COMPACT_ATOMS: atom_id res chain seq x y z
N MET A 1 11.38 -17.35 -27.18
CA MET A 1 11.36 -16.55 -25.93
C MET A 1 12.48 -17.07 -25.05
N SER A 2 13.49 -16.24 -24.73
CA SER A 2 14.68 -16.66 -23.99
C SER A 2 14.43 -16.57 -22.48
N THR A 3 14.47 -17.70 -21.78
CA THR A 3 14.33 -17.75 -20.31
C THR A 3 15.68 -17.45 -19.66
N ALA A 4 15.90 -16.20 -19.26
CA ALA A 4 16.97 -15.85 -18.34
C ALA A 4 16.61 -16.38 -16.94
N GLN A 5 17.14 -17.54 -16.57
CA GLN A 5 17.07 -18.06 -15.21
C GLN A 5 17.93 -17.16 -14.32
N ARG A 6 17.30 -16.19 -13.64
CA ARG A 6 17.95 -15.42 -12.58
C ARG A 6 18.42 -16.39 -11.47
N PRO A 7 19.64 -16.20 -10.92
CA PRO A 7 20.06 -16.99 -9.77
C PRO A 7 19.10 -16.74 -8.61
N ALA A 8 18.62 -17.82 -7.99
CA ALA A 8 17.73 -17.75 -6.84
C ALA A 8 18.42 -17.00 -5.69
N PRO A 9 17.73 -16.09 -4.99
CA PRO A 9 18.33 -15.43 -3.83
C PRO A 9 18.63 -16.46 -2.74
N GLU A 10 19.87 -16.48 -2.28
CA GLU A 10 20.33 -17.26 -1.13
C GLU A 10 19.44 -16.97 0.08
N VAL A 11 18.83 -18.01 0.65
CA VAL A 11 17.83 -17.94 1.74
C VAL A 11 18.51 -17.51 3.04
N LYS A 12 18.86 -16.22 3.16
CA LYS A 12 19.41 -15.64 4.39
C LYS A 12 18.31 -15.56 5.44
N GLN A 13 18.43 -16.42 6.46
CA GLN A 13 17.65 -16.56 7.69
C GLN A 13 16.64 -15.41 7.94
N THR A 14 15.45 -15.53 7.35
CA THR A 14 14.37 -14.54 7.43
C THR A 14 13.47 -14.72 8.64
N ALA A 15 13.75 -15.72 9.48
CA ALA A 15 12.93 -16.12 10.62
C ALA A 15 12.67 -14.97 11.61
N LYS A 16 13.61 -14.04 11.77
CA LYS A 16 13.46 -12.86 12.65
C LYS A 16 12.63 -11.72 12.05
N ARG A 17 12.21 -11.81 10.78
CA ARG A 17 11.41 -10.79 10.07
C ARG A 17 9.95 -11.19 9.88
N ARG A 18 9.49 -12.22 10.59
CA ARG A 18 8.08 -12.62 10.56
C ARG A 18 7.31 -11.80 11.57
N THR A 19 6.13 -11.34 11.16
CA THR A 19 5.17 -10.71 12.05
C THR A 19 4.54 -11.76 12.95
N GLU A 20 4.24 -11.36 14.19
CA GLU A 20 3.48 -12.18 15.13
C GLU A 20 2.10 -12.48 14.53
N GLY A 21 1.66 -13.74 14.59
CA GLY A 21 0.36 -14.18 14.03
C GLY A 21 0.38 -14.65 12.57
N ARG A 22 1.53 -14.60 11.87
CA ARG A 22 1.66 -15.18 10.52
C ARG A 22 1.47 -16.71 10.57
N ALA A 23 0.64 -17.24 9.68
CA ALA A 23 0.52 -18.70 9.51
C ALA A 23 1.84 -19.35 9.06
N GLU A 24 2.18 -20.47 9.71
CA GLU A 24 3.31 -21.33 9.34
C GLU A 24 2.95 -22.29 8.20
N ASP A 25 1.69 -22.73 8.17
CA ASP A 25 1.15 -23.51 7.07
C ASP A 25 0.95 -22.65 5.82
N ARG A 26 1.31 -23.22 4.66
CA ARG A 26 1.33 -22.50 3.40
C ARG A 26 -0.07 -22.20 2.88
N ALA A 27 -1.02 -23.13 3.00
CA ALA A 27 -2.38 -22.92 2.52
C ALA A 27 -3.06 -21.80 3.31
N THR A 28 -2.93 -21.87 4.63
CA THR A 28 -3.45 -20.83 5.54
C THR A 28 -2.80 -19.46 5.28
N LEU A 29 -1.50 -19.44 4.98
CA LEU A 29 -0.79 -18.20 4.63
C LEU A 29 -1.31 -17.60 3.30
N GLU A 30 -1.55 -18.43 2.28
CA GLU A 30 -2.06 -17.99 0.98
C GLU A 30 -3.46 -17.38 1.12
N GLU A 31 -4.33 -17.97 1.95
CA GLU A 31 -5.65 -17.41 2.27
C GLU A 31 -5.56 -16.06 2.99
N GLN A 32 -4.73 -15.94 4.03
CA GLN A 32 -4.51 -14.68 4.75
C GLN A 32 -3.97 -13.56 3.86
N LEU A 33 -3.08 -13.90 2.91
CA LEU A 33 -2.55 -12.94 1.95
C LEU A 33 -3.64 -12.46 1.00
N GLN A 34 -4.54 -13.35 0.59
CA GLN A 34 -5.64 -13.01 -0.29
C GLN A 34 -6.66 -12.12 0.42
N GLU A 35 -7.08 -12.49 1.63
CA GLU A 35 -8.00 -11.71 2.46
C GLU A 35 -7.46 -10.29 2.73
N GLY A 36 -6.19 -10.17 3.15
CA GLY A 36 -5.57 -8.86 3.40
C GLY A 36 -5.39 -8.01 2.14
N LEU A 37 -5.22 -8.61 0.98
CA LEU A 37 -5.14 -7.91 -0.31
C LEU A 37 -6.52 -7.44 -0.80
N GLU A 38 -7.57 -8.21 -0.49
CA GLU A 38 -8.97 -7.86 -0.78
C GLU A 38 -9.49 -6.75 0.14
N ASP A 39 -9.12 -6.75 1.42
CA ASP A 39 -9.51 -5.73 2.41
C ASP A 39 -8.66 -4.44 2.37
N THR A 40 -7.47 -4.46 1.74
CA THR A 40 -6.53 -3.32 1.72
C THR A 40 -6.37 -2.71 0.32
N PHE A 41 -7.47 -2.53 -0.40
CA PHE A 41 -7.53 -1.41 -1.33
C PHE A 41 -8.87 -0.68 -1.18
N PRO A 42 -8.88 0.56 -0.64
CA PRO A 42 -10.07 1.39 -0.63
C PRO A 42 -10.60 1.79 -2.02
N GLY A 43 -10.12 1.18 -3.11
CA GLY A 43 -10.56 1.50 -4.46
C GLY A 43 -10.23 2.93 -4.88
N SER A 44 -8.93 3.25 -4.97
CA SER A 44 -8.29 4.54 -5.34
C SER A 44 -8.06 5.51 -4.19
N ASP A 45 -6.90 6.20 -4.19
CA ASP A 45 -6.52 7.22 -3.21
C ASP A 45 -7.70 8.12 -2.82
N PRO A 46 -7.79 8.62 -1.57
CA PRO A 46 -8.83 9.59 -1.21
C PRO A 46 -8.89 10.69 -2.27
N VAL A 47 -10.11 11.04 -2.71
CA VAL A 47 -10.32 12.06 -3.75
C VAL A 47 -9.53 13.30 -3.37
N SER A 48 -8.49 13.62 -4.15
CA SER A 48 -7.70 14.83 -3.97
C SER A 48 -8.60 16.04 -4.19
N VAL A 49 -8.96 16.73 -3.11
CA VAL A 49 -9.81 17.92 -3.18
C VAL A 49 -8.96 19.07 -3.73
N ILE A 50 -9.15 19.43 -5.01
CA ILE A 50 -8.56 20.66 -5.56
C ILE A 50 -9.37 21.84 -5.00
N VAL A 51 -8.84 22.50 -3.98
CA VAL A 51 -9.43 23.75 -3.45
C VAL A 51 -9.01 24.91 -4.36
N THR A 52 -9.86 25.29 -5.31
CA THR A 52 -9.71 26.57 -6.00
C THR A 52 -10.10 27.69 -5.03
N ALA A 53 -9.11 28.36 -4.45
CA ALA A 53 -9.35 29.57 -3.66
C ALA A 53 -9.86 30.66 -4.60
N ILE A 54 -11.14 31.05 -4.48
CA ILE A 54 -11.62 32.31 -5.05
C ILE A 54 -11.05 33.41 -4.15
N PRO A 55 -10.11 34.26 -4.61
CA PRO A 55 -9.65 35.37 -3.80
C PRO A 55 -10.84 36.29 -3.54
N GLY A 56 -11.28 36.35 -2.27
CA GLY A 56 -12.27 37.32 -1.83
C GLY A 56 -11.77 38.72 -2.14
N ARG A 57 -12.65 39.60 -2.65
CA ARG A 57 -12.27 41.01 -2.89
C ARG A 57 -11.64 41.58 -1.61
N PRO A 58 -10.52 42.31 -1.70
CA PRO A 58 -9.96 42.96 -0.54
C PRO A 58 -11.05 43.82 0.09
N LYS A 59 -11.32 43.59 1.38
CA LYS A 59 -12.16 44.50 2.16
C LYS A 59 -11.49 45.86 2.06
N GLN A 60 -12.13 46.78 1.37
CA GLN A 60 -11.76 48.18 1.41
C GLN A 60 -11.85 48.58 2.89
N LEU A 61 -10.70 48.68 3.54
CA LEU A 61 -10.59 49.27 4.86
C LEU A 61 -10.97 50.74 4.66
N ARG A 62 -12.25 51.05 4.91
CA ARG A 62 -12.68 52.43 4.97
C ARG A 62 -12.09 53.01 6.25
N GLN A 63 -11.22 54.00 6.00
CA GLN A 63 -10.55 54.87 6.96
C GLN A 63 -11.54 55.45 7.97
#